data_AF-A0AAN7JY19-F1
#
_entry.id   AF-A0AAN7JY19-F1
#
_cell.length_a   1.000
_cell.length_b   1.000
_cell.length_c   1.000
_cell.angle_alpha   90.00
_cell.angle_beta   90.00
_cell.angle_gamma   90.00
#
_symmetry.space_group_name_H-M   'P 1'
#
loop_
_entity.id
_entity.type
_entity.pdbx_description
1 polymer ?
#
loop_
_entity_poly.entity_id
_entity_poly.type
_entity_poly.pdbx_seq_one_letter_code
_entity_poly.pdbx_strand_id
1 'polypeptide(L)'
;MDYFIYEEYMTSTWDIIAERLGFMLVFGDLLWIPFTVSIQAGLMAFEEQGRANNSCFVANCLVFLLGYMVFRGANKQKHMFKRNPKAPIWGQPPKVIGGKLLASGYWGISRHCNYLGDLLLALSFSLPCQISSPVPYFYPIYLLILLIWRERRDVARCAEKYREVWAECRKLVPWRILPYIY
;
A
#
# COMPACT_ATOMS: atom_id res chain seq x y z
N MET A 1 1.69 -14.35 8.06
CA MET A 1 2.54 -15.21 7.20
C MET A 1 3.31 -14.41 6.17
N ASP A 2 2.64 -13.81 5.19
CA ASP A 2 3.25 -13.06 4.08
C ASP A 2 4.16 -11.89 4.53
N TYR A 3 3.83 -11.19 5.61
CA TYR A 3 4.72 -10.20 6.25
C TYR A 3 6.10 -10.79 6.62
N PHE A 4 6.13 -11.94 7.31
CA PHE A 4 7.36 -12.56 7.81
C PHE A 4 8.21 -13.19 6.71
N ILE A 5 7.59 -13.73 5.65
CA ILE A 5 8.33 -14.26 4.48
C ILE A 5 9.15 -13.15 3.81
N TYR A 6 8.65 -11.91 3.83
CA TYR A 6 9.27 -10.75 3.21
C TYR A 6 9.77 -9.74 4.26
N GLU A 7 10.18 -10.23 5.44
CA GLU A 7 10.70 -9.39 6.52
C GLU A 7 11.89 -8.54 6.06
N GLU A 8 12.75 -9.07 5.18
CA GLU A 8 13.87 -8.33 4.61
C GLU A 8 13.45 -7.02 3.92
N TYR A 9 12.22 -6.95 3.37
CA TYR A 9 11.73 -5.74 2.71
C TYR A 9 11.39 -4.63 3.72
N MET A 10 11.08 -4.99 4.97
CA MET A 10 10.68 -4.07 6.04
C MET A 10 11.81 -3.14 6.46
N THR A 11 13.05 -3.60 6.39
CA THR A 11 14.25 -2.79 6.68
C THR A 11 14.38 -1.55 5.79
N SER A 12 13.69 -1.53 4.65
CA SER A 12 13.71 -0.43 3.69
C SER A 12 12.45 0.45 3.73
N THR A 13 11.57 0.21 4.70
CA THR A 13 10.35 1.01 4.90
C THR A 13 10.66 2.36 5.54
N TRP A 14 9.75 3.31 5.33
CA TRP A 14 9.88 4.67 5.88
C TRP A 14 10.06 4.68 7.40
N ASP A 15 9.32 3.82 8.09
CA ASP A 15 9.23 3.82 9.55
C ASP A 15 10.58 3.43 10.18
N ILE A 16 11.36 2.58 9.48
CA ILE A 16 12.72 2.20 9.88
C ILE A 16 13.79 3.22 9.42
N ILE A 17 13.70 3.73 8.19
CA ILE A 17 14.79 4.52 7.59
C ILE A 17 14.68 6.04 7.85
N ALA A 18 13.51 6.52 8.26
CA ALA A 18 13.18 7.95 8.27
C ALA A 18 12.58 8.42 9.58
N GLU A 19 11.73 7.61 10.21
CA GLU A 19 11.06 7.98 11.45
C GLU A 19 11.95 7.66 12.67
N ARG A 20 11.89 8.52 13.68
CA ARG A 20 12.57 8.28 14.95
C ARG A 20 11.62 7.55 15.88
N LEU A 21 12.09 6.49 16.52
CA LEU A 21 11.31 5.76 17.50
C LEU A 21 10.82 6.71 18.60
N GLY A 22 9.52 6.65 18.88
CA GLY A 22 8.87 7.47 19.89
C GLY A 22 7.48 6.93 20.21
N PHE A 23 6.76 7.63 21.09
CA PHE A 23 5.44 7.19 21.57
C PHE A 23 4.47 6.86 20.44
N MET A 24 4.42 7.67 19.38
CA MET A 24 3.54 7.45 18.22
C MET A 24 3.73 6.07 17.59
N LEU A 25 4.99 5.66 17.34
CA LEU A 25 5.29 4.36 16.74
C LEU A 25 4.99 3.22 17.69
N VAL A 26 5.41 3.33 18.96
CA VAL A 26 5.17 2.30 19.97
C VAL A 26 3.67 2.09 20.22
N PHE A 27 2.90 3.18 20.35
CA PHE A 27 1.45 3.12 20.50
C PHE A 27 0.78 2.54 19.24
N GLY A 28 1.26 2.96 18.06
CA GLY A 28 0.83 2.44 16.76
C GLY A 28 0.95 0.92 16.69
N ASP A 29 2.14 0.40 17.00
CA ASP A 29 2.49 -1.00 16.85
C ASP A 29 1.84 -1.90 17.91
N LEU A 30 1.81 -1.46 19.18
CA LEU A 30 1.36 -2.30 20.29
C LEU A 30 -0.14 -2.23 20.58
N LEU A 31 -0.76 -1.07 20.33
CA LEU A 31 -2.18 -0.84 20.65
C LEU A 31 -2.98 -0.60 19.38
N TRP A 32 -2.62 0.39 18.58
CA TRP A 32 -3.49 0.80 17.48
C TRP A 32 -3.72 -0.32 16.46
N ILE A 33 -2.66 -0.95 15.95
CA ILE A 33 -2.78 -1.98 14.91
C ILE A 33 -3.55 -3.22 15.40
N PRO A 34 -3.19 -3.87 16.53
CA PRO A 34 -3.88 -5.09 16.95
C PRO A 34 -5.37 -4.88 17.23
N PHE A 35 -5.73 -3.77 17.87
CA PHE A 35 -7.12 -3.52 18.26
C PHE A 35 -7.98 -2.99 17.10
N THR A 36 -7.40 -2.27 16.13
CA THR A 36 -8.19 -1.78 14.97
C THR A 36 -8.38 -2.82 13.87
N VAL A 37 -7.37 -3.66 13.61
CA VAL A 37 -7.46 -4.72 12.59
C VAL A 37 -8.30 -5.91 13.05
N SER A 38 -8.54 -6.03 14.37
CA SER A 38 -9.38 -7.10 14.95
C SER A 38 -10.86 -6.74 15.03
N ILE A 39 -11.25 -5.49 14.71
CA ILE A 39 -12.65 -5.00 14.82
C ILE A 39 -13.60 -5.88 14.02
N GLN A 40 -13.21 -6.27 12.80
CA GLN A 40 -14.04 -7.07 11.90
C GLN A 40 -14.35 -8.45 12.49
N ALA A 41 -13.33 -9.12 13.04
CA ALA A 41 -13.48 -10.42 13.70
C ALA A 41 -14.33 -10.31 14.96
N GLY A 42 -14.11 -9.26 15.77
CA GLY A 42 -14.94 -8.99 16.94
C GLY A 42 -16.41 -8.80 16.57
N LEU A 43 -16.71 -7.97 15.58
CA LEU A 43 -18.08 -7.72 15.15
C LEU A 43 -18.77 -8.99 14.62
N MET A 44 -18.06 -9.79 13.81
CA MET A 44 -18.58 -11.08 13.32
C MET A 44 -18.80 -12.12 14.43
N ALA A 45 -18.12 -11.99 15.58
CA ALA A 45 -18.31 -12.90 16.72
C ALA A 45 -19.54 -12.54 17.57
N PHE A 46 -19.95 -11.28 17.60
CA PHE A 46 -21.06 -10.79 18.42
C PHE A 46 -22.36 -10.54 17.65
N GLU A 47 -22.29 -10.36 16.32
CA GLU A 47 -23.43 -10.10 15.46
C GLU A 47 -23.61 -11.23 14.43
N GLU A 48 -24.81 -11.84 14.39
CA GLU A 48 -25.16 -12.74 13.29
C GLU A 48 -25.31 -11.93 12.00
N GLN A 49 -24.31 -12.03 11.13
CA GLN A 49 -24.41 -11.45 9.81
C GLN A 49 -25.16 -12.39 8.87
N GLY A 50 -26.07 -11.83 8.08
CA GLY A 50 -26.74 -12.58 7.02
C GLY A 50 -25.73 -13.20 6.06
N ARG A 51 -26.01 -14.40 5.54
CA ARG A 51 -25.11 -15.06 4.59
C ARG A 51 -24.89 -14.16 3.36
N ALA A 52 -23.64 -13.77 3.12
CA ALA A 52 -23.29 -13.02 1.92
C ALA A 52 -23.67 -13.81 0.66
N ASN A 53 -24.20 -13.10 -0.35
CA ASN A 53 -24.46 -13.71 -1.65
C ASN A 53 -23.15 -14.21 -2.27
N ASN A 54 -23.19 -15.34 -2.98
CA ASN A 54 -22.03 -15.93 -3.66
C ASN A 54 -21.32 -14.89 -4.56
N SER A 55 -22.06 -14.00 -5.20
CA SER A 55 -21.48 -12.92 -6.02
C SER A 55 -20.64 -11.93 -5.19
N CYS A 56 -21.08 -11.58 -3.99
CA CYS A 56 -20.33 -10.70 -3.08
C CYS A 56 -19.06 -11.38 -2.57
N PHE A 57 -19.14 -12.69 -2.28
CA PHE A 57 -17.97 -13.49 -1.91
C PHE A 57 -16.93 -13.52 -3.05
N VAL A 58 -17.35 -13.83 -4.27
CA VAL A 58 -16.45 -13.84 -5.45
C VAL A 58 -15.85 -12.45 -5.69
N ALA A 59 -16.64 -11.39 -5.61
CA ALA A 59 -16.16 -10.02 -5.74
C ALA A 59 -15.09 -9.69 -4.67
N ASN A 60 -15.32 -10.08 -3.41
CA ASN A 60 -14.35 -9.85 -2.34
C ASN A 60 -13.03 -10.61 -2.58
N CYS A 61 -13.11 -11.86 -3.02
CA CYS A 61 -11.92 -12.63 -3.40
C CYS A 61 -11.13 -11.95 -4.52
N LEU A 62 -11.80 -11.38 -5.52
CA LEU A 62 -11.15 -10.62 -6.59
C LEU A 62 -10.48 -9.35 -6.06
N VAL A 63 -11.15 -8.60 -5.18
CA VAL A 63 -10.56 -7.41 -4.54
C VAL A 63 -9.31 -7.78 -3.74
N PHE A 64 -9.37 -8.84 -2.93
CA PHE A 64 -8.22 -9.35 -2.18
C PHE A 64 -7.06 -9.74 -3.10
N LEU A 65 -7.33 -10.55 -4.14
CA LEU A 65 -6.30 -11.03 -5.06
C LEU A 65 -5.66 -9.88 -5.85
N LEU A 66 -6.47 -8.93 -6.34
CA LEU A 66 -5.96 -7.74 -7.03
C LEU A 66 -5.10 -6.89 -6.10
N GLY A 67 -5.60 -6.62 -4.88
CA GLY A 67 -4.85 -5.89 -3.86
C GLY A 67 -3.52 -6.55 -3.54
N TYR A 68 -3.52 -7.87 -3.32
CA TYR A 68 -2.33 -8.66 -3.06
C TYR A 68 -1.32 -8.60 -4.22
N MET A 69 -1.78 -8.83 -5.45
CA MET A 69 -0.93 -8.80 -6.65
C MET A 69 -0.28 -7.43 -6.85
N VAL A 70 -1.03 -6.35 -6.67
CA VAL A 70 -0.51 -4.98 -6.79
C VAL A 70 0.47 -4.67 -5.66
N PHE A 71 0.09 -4.94 -4.40
CA PHE A 71 0.92 -4.67 -3.23
C PHE A 71 2.25 -5.42 -3.31
N ARG A 72 2.21 -6.73 -3.53
CA ARG A 72 3.42 -7.56 -3.59
C ARG A 72 4.20 -7.34 -4.87
N GLY A 73 3.50 -7.21 -6.00
CA GLY A 73 4.12 -6.92 -7.28
C GLY A 73 4.94 -5.64 -7.24
N ALA A 74 4.37 -4.54 -6.74
CA ALA A 74 5.05 -3.24 -6.65
C ALA A 74 6.26 -3.30 -5.71
N ASN A 75 6.12 -3.89 -4.52
CA ASN A 75 7.21 -4.01 -3.56
C ASN A 75 8.34 -4.92 -4.07
N LYS A 76 8.01 -6.09 -4.63
CA LYS A 76 8.98 -7.00 -5.24
C LYS A 76 9.74 -6.31 -6.38
N GLN A 77 9.03 -5.59 -7.24
CA GLN A 77 9.65 -4.86 -8.36
C GLN A 77 10.63 -3.79 -7.85
N LYS A 78 10.27 -3.02 -6.82
CA LYS A 78 11.17 -2.04 -6.20
C LYS A 78 12.40 -2.70 -5.60
N HIS A 79 12.23 -3.82 -4.89
CA HIS A 79 13.33 -4.55 -4.29
C HIS A 79 14.29 -5.11 -5.35
N MET A 80 13.76 -5.78 -6.37
CA MET A 80 14.54 -6.31 -7.49
C MET A 80 15.32 -5.20 -8.22
N PHE A 81 14.69 -4.05 -8.46
CA PHE A 81 15.35 -2.90 -9.08
C PHE A 81 16.50 -2.37 -8.22
N LYS A 82 16.34 -2.29 -6.89
CA LYS A 82 17.42 -1.87 -5.98
C LYS A 82 18.60 -2.84 -5.98
N ARG A 83 18.37 -4.15 -6.17
CA ARG A 83 19.44 -5.17 -6.24
C ARG A 83 20.11 -5.24 -7.61
N ASN A 84 19.32 -5.16 -8.69
CA ASN A 84 19.81 -5.19 -10.05
C ASN A 84 19.04 -4.18 -10.91
N PRO A 85 19.56 -2.94 -11.08
CA PRO A 85 18.91 -1.89 -11.84
C PRO A 85 18.72 -2.20 -13.34
N LYS A 86 19.36 -3.25 -13.87
CA LYS A 86 19.25 -3.66 -15.29
C LYS A 86 18.26 -4.82 -15.50
N ALA A 87 17.67 -5.36 -14.44
CA ALA A 87 16.73 -6.46 -14.55
C ALA A 87 15.48 -6.03 -15.35
N PRO A 88 14.99 -6.86 -16.30
CA PRO A 88 13.82 -6.52 -17.09
C PRO A 88 12.56 -6.47 -16.21
N ILE A 89 11.66 -5.55 -16.55
CA ILE A 89 10.38 -5.32 -15.88
C ILE A 89 9.29 -5.53 -16.91
N TRP A 90 8.46 -6.55 -16.69
CA TRP A 90 7.42 -6.98 -17.63
C TRP A 90 7.96 -7.19 -19.06
N GLY A 91 9.13 -7.84 -19.16
CA GLY A 91 9.77 -8.17 -20.44
C GLY A 91 10.51 -7.01 -21.12
N GLN A 92 10.46 -5.79 -20.58
CA GLN A 92 11.10 -4.61 -21.14
C GLN A 92 12.25 -4.11 -20.26
N PRO A 93 13.26 -3.41 -20.81
CA PRO A 93 14.29 -2.78 -20.00
C PRO A 93 13.66 -1.73 -19.07
N PRO A 94 14.14 -1.61 -17.81
CA PRO A 94 13.56 -0.70 -16.84
C PRO A 94 13.78 0.75 -17.27
N LYS A 95 12.70 1.53 -17.30
CA LYS A 95 12.77 2.98 -17.46
C LYS A 95 13.13 3.63 -16.13
N VAL A 96 14.25 4.36 -16.10
CA VAL A 96 14.80 5.00 -14.90
C VAL A 96 15.05 6.48 -15.16
N ILE A 97 14.62 7.33 -14.23
CA ILE A 97 14.78 8.78 -14.30
C ILE A 97 15.96 9.20 -13.41
N GLY A 98 16.88 9.97 -13.99
CA GLY A 98 18.13 10.40 -13.34
C GLY A 98 18.98 9.25 -12.78
N GLY A 99 18.88 8.05 -13.38
CA GLY A 99 19.60 6.85 -12.96
C GLY A 99 19.22 6.29 -11.58
N LYS A 100 18.19 6.83 -10.91
CA LYS A 100 17.83 6.46 -9.53
C LYS A 100 16.35 6.14 -9.31
N LEU A 101 15.45 6.77 -10.05
CA LEU A 101 14.01 6.64 -9.84
C LEU A 101 13.37 5.72 -10.87
N LEU A 102 12.71 4.67 -10.41
CA LEU A 102 12.03 3.72 -11.28
C LEU A 102 10.71 4.30 -11.80
N ALA A 103 10.52 4.29 -13.13
CA ALA A 103 9.33 4.84 -13.80
C ALA A 103 8.75 3.84 -14.82
N SER A 104 8.79 2.54 -14.50
CA SER A 104 8.24 1.45 -15.31
C SER A 104 7.54 0.41 -14.42
N GLY A 105 6.75 -0.50 -15.01
CA GLY A 105 5.90 -1.45 -14.27
C GLY A 105 4.90 -0.74 -13.36
N TYR A 106 4.69 -1.25 -12.14
CA TYR A 106 3.79 -0.63 -11.16
C TYR A 106 4.14 0.84 -10.84
N TRP A 107 5.44 1.13 -10.74
CA TRP A 107 5.97 2.47 -10.44
C TRP A 107 5.87 3.44 -11.63
N GLY A 108 5.56 2.93 -12.83
CA GLY A 108 5.21 3.75 -13.99
C GLY A 108 3.73 4.10 -14.06
N ILE A 109 2.87 3.35 -13.37
CA ILE A 109 1.41 3.58 -13.33
C ILE A 109 1.08 4.67 -12.31
N SER A 110 1.57 4.51 -11.08
CA SER A 110 1.46 5.54 -10.04
C SER A 110 2.69 5.49 -9.13
N ARG A 111 3.04 6.65 -8.53
CA ARG A 111 4.23 6.80 -7.68
C ARG A 111 4.17 5.94 -6.41
N HIS A 112 2.96 5.59 -5.97
CA HIS A 112 2.69 4.75 -4.80
C HIS A 112 1.65 3.68 -5.11
N CYS A 113 1.85 2.93 -6.19
CA CYS A 113 0.94 1.84 -6.57
C CYS A 113 0.84 0.75 -5.47
N ASN A 114 1.89 0.55 -4.68
CA ASN A 114 1.85 -0.33 -3.52
C ASN A 114 0.80 0.11 -2.47
N TYR A 115 0.58 1.41 -2.29
CA TYR A 115 -0.44 1.92 -1.36
C TYR A 115 -1.85 1.61 -1.85
N LEU A 116 -2.08 1.62 -3.17
CA LEU A 116 -3.35 1.18 -3.74
C LEU A 116 -3.61 -0.30 -3.43
N GLY A 117 -2.60 -1.15 -3.61
CA GLY A 117 -2.70 -2.57 -3.26
C GLY A 117 -3.03 -2.79 -1.78
N ASP A 118 -2.40 -2.01 -0.89
CA ASP A 118 -2.63 -2.05 0.55
C ASP A 118 -4.07 -1.63 0.93
N LEU A 119 -4.58 -0.58 0.28
CA LEU A 119 -5.97 -0.13 0.46
C LEU A 119 -6.99 -1.17 0.00
N LEU A 120 -6.74 -1.85 -1.12
CA LEU A 120 -7.61 -2.93 -1.61
C LEU A 120 -7.61 -4.12 -0.65
N LEU A 121 -6.46 -4.49 -0.10
CA LEU A 121 -6.36 -5.52 0.94
C LEU A 121 -7.16 -5.12 2.19
N ALA A 122 -6.95 -3.90 2.69
CA ALA A 122 -7.66 -3.40 3.85
C ALA A 122 -9.19 -3.37 3.65
N LEU A 123 -9.64 -2.95 2.47
CA LEU A 123 -11.05 -2.98 2.10
C LEU A 123 -11.59 -4.41 2.10
N SER A 124 -10.84 -5.38 1.55
CA SER A 124 -11.28 -6.78 1.47
C SER A 124 -11.47 -7.46 2.83
N PHE A 125 -10.83 -6.96 3.88
CA PHE A 125 -11.04 -7.44 5.25
C PHE A 125 -12.35 -6.90 5.86
N SER A 126 -12.78 -5.72 5.44
CA SER A 126 -14.00 -5.08 5.95
C SER A 126 -15.25 -5.42 5.15
N LEU A 127 -15.13 -5.73 3.86
CA LEU A 127 -16.27 -6.09 2.99
C LEU A 127 -17.12 -7.28 3.49
N PRO A 128 -16.55 -8.35 4.10
CA PRO A 128 -17.34 -9.42 4.70
C PRO A 128 -18.34 -8.92 5.74
N CYS A 129 -18.03 -7.80 6.43
CA CYS A 129 -18.91 -7.22 7.44
C CYS A 129 -20.13 -6.47 6.90
N GLN A 130 -20.33 -6.47 5.57
CA GLN A 130 -21.47 -5.82 4.90
C GLN A 130 -21.55 -4.33 5.22
N ILE A 131 -22.69 -3.67 4.94
CA ILE A 131 -22.87 -2.22 5.09
C ILE A 131 -23.79 -1.84 6.25
N SER A 132 -24.09 -2.77 7.14
CA SER A 132 -24.97 -2.54 8.31
C SER A 132 -24.34 -1.58 9.32
N SER A 133 -23.01 -1.58 9.43
CA SER A 133 -22.26 -0.73 10.35
C SER A 133 -21.07 -0.07 9.63
N PRO A 134 -20.78 1.22 9.91
CA PRO A 134 -19.57 1.87 9.41
C PRO A 134 -18.31 1.43 10.17
N VAL A 135 -18.45 0.80 11.34
CA VAL A 135 -17.35 0.46 12.25
C VAL A 135 -16.27 -0.42 11.60
N PRO A 136 -16.62 -1.51 10.85
CA PRO A 136 -15.63 -2.32 10.13
C PRO A 136 -14.81 -1.52 9.10
N TYR A 137 -15.36 -0.45 8.54
CA TYR A 137 -14.69 0.37 7.53
C TYR A 137 -13.77 1.43 8.13
N PHE A 138 -13.74 1.56 9.46
CA PHE A 138 -12.79 2.44 10.13
C PHE A 138 -11.34 2.14 9.74
N TYR A 139 -10.97 0.86 9.65
CA TYR A 139 -9.61 0.45 9.27
C TYR A 139 -9.19 0.94 7.87
N PRO A 140 -9.90 0.62 6.77
CA PRO A 140 -9.52 1.12 5.45
C PRO A 140 -9.60 2.65 5.32
N ILE A 141 -10.54 3.31 6.02
CA ILE A 141 -10.62 4.78 6.05
C ILE A 141 -9.40 5.39 6.75
N TYR A 142 -9.05 4.87 7.92
CA TYR A 142 -7.85 5.28 8.65
C TYR A 142 -6.59 5.07 7.80
N LEU A 143 -6.47 3.90 7.17
CA LEU A 143 -5.33 3.58 6.33
C LEU A 143 -5.24 4.54 5.13
N LEU A 144 -6.35 4.90 4.51
CA LEU A 144 -6.38 5.91 3.44
C LEU A 144 -5.82 7.25 3.89
N ILE A 145 -6.28 7.76 5.03
CA ILE A 145 -5.80 9.03 5.59
C ILE A 145 -4.30 8.95 5.89
N LEU A 146 -3.86 7.86 6.53
CA LEU A 146 -2.46 7.62 6.84
C LEU A 146 -1.58 7.56 5.58
N LEU A 147 -2.02 6.86 4.54
CA LEU A 147 -1.28 6.70 3.29
C LEU A 147 -1.23 8.01 2.49
N ILE A 148 -2.29 8.82 2.48
CA ILE A 148 -2.26 10.17 1.89
C ILE A 148 -1.25 11.05 2.62
N TRP A 149 -1.25 11.04 3.94
CA TRP A 149 -0.30 11.83 4.72
C TRP A 149 1.15 11.35 4.53
N ARG A 150 1.35 10.04 4.50
CA ARG A 150 2.65 9.39 4.22
C ARG A 150 3.16 9.73 2.82
N GLU A 151 2.31 9.66 1.80
CA GLU A 151 2.65 10.04 0.42
C GLU A 151 3.13 11.48 0.36
N ARG A 152 2.40 12.43 0.94
CA ARG A 152 2.77 13.85 0.90
C ARG A 152 4.14 14.12 1.53
N ARG A 153 4.45 13.46 2.64
CA ARG A 153 5.78 13.55 3.28
C ARG A 153 6.88 12.97 2.42
N ASP A 154 6.65 11.81 1.80
CA ASP A 154 7.61 11.19 0.89
C ASP A 154 7.87 12.09 -0.33
N VAL A 155 6.82 12.66 -0.92
CA VAL A 155 6.93 13.61 -2.04
C VAL A 155 7.74 14.85 -1.68
N ALA A 156 7.52 15.44 -0.50
CA ALA A 156 8.27 16.61 -0.04
C ALA A 156 9.77 16.28 0.07
N ARG A 157 10.10 15.16 0.71
CA ARG A 157 11.50 14.70 0.84
C ARG A 157 12.13 14.35 -0.50
N CYS A 158 11.40 13.69 -1.40
CA CYS A 158 11.87 13.37 -2.74
C CYS A 158 12.12 14.65 -3.57
N ALA A 159 11.30 15.68 -3.41
CA ALA A 159 11.51 16.97 -4.06
C ALA A 159 12.80 17.65 -3.57
N GLU A 160 13.05 17.64 -2.27
CA GLU A 160 14.30 18.18 -1.69
C GLU A 160 15.54 17.39 -2.13
N LYS A 161 15.44 16.06 -2.15
CA LYS A 161 16.56 15.15 -2.42
C LYS A 161 16.92 15.05 -3.91
N TYR A 162 15.91 14.96 -4.78
CA TYR A 162 16.12 14.69 -6.22
C TYR A 162 15.89 15.92 -7.10
N ARG A 163 15.34 17.01 -6.56
CA ARG A 163 15.17 18.32 -7.24
C ARG A 163 14.61 18.18 -8.66
N GLU A 164 15.34 18.58 -9.69
CA GLU A 164 14.87 18.54 -11.09
C GLU A 164 14.53 17.13 -11.58
N VAL A 165 15.27 16.12 -11.14
CA VAL A 165 14.98 14.71 -11.46
C VAL A 165 13.61 14.30 -10.90
N TRP A 166 13.21 14.85 -9.76
CA TRP A 166 11.87 14.63 -9.22
C TRP A 166 10.78 15.31 -10.05
N ALA A 167 11.05 16.52 -10.55
CA ALA A 167 10.12 17.23 -11.41
C ALA A 167 9.86 16.46 -12.72
N GLU A 168 10.90 15.88 -13.32
CA GLU A 168 10.78 14.99 -14.48
C GLU A 168 9.97 13.73 -14.14
N CYS A 169 10.26 13.10 -12.99
CA CYS A 169 9.50 11.95 -12.50
C CYS A 169 8.01 12.23 -12.35
N ARG A 170 7.65 13.38 -11.79
CA ARG A 170 6.24 13.79 -11.64
C ARG A 170 5.55 14.08 -12.97
N LYS A 171 6.27 14.51 -14.00
CA LYS A 171 5.70 14.69 -15.34
C LYS A 171 5.41 13.35 -16.00
N LEU A 172 6.30 12.37 -15.84
CA LEU A 172 6.13 11.03 -16.41
C LEU A 172 5.11 10.17 -15.65
N VAL A 173 5.06 10.30 -14.33
CA VAL A 173 4.14 9.55 -13.47
C VAL A 173 3.35 10.54 -12.59
N PRO A 174 2.31 11.18 -13.15
CA PRO A 174 1.58 12.24 -12.45
C PRO A 174 0.78 11.70 -11.25
N TRP A 175 0.28 10.47 -11.37
CA TRP A 175 -0.59 9.84 -10.37
C TRP A 175 0.18 9.46 -9.11
N ARG A 176 -0.41 9.75 -7.95
CA ARG A 176 0.16 9.50 -6.63
C ARG A 176 -0.14 8.08 -6.18
N ILE A 177 -1.40 7.76 -5.95
CA ILE A 177 -1.86 6.47 -5.44
C ILE A 177 -2.81 5.83 -6.46
N LEU A 178 -3.92 6.51 -6.76
CA LEU A 178 -5.00 6.00 -7.59
C LEU A 178 -4.85 6.54 -9.02
N PRO A 179 -4.46 5.69 -9.99
CA PRO A 179 -4.23 6.14 -11.35
C PRO A 179 -5.50 6.79 -11.92
N TYR A 180 -5.32 7.84 -12.70
CA TYR A 180 -6.37 8.65 -13.33
C TYR A 180 -7.26 9.48 -12.40
N ILE A 181 -7.05 9.43 -11.08
CA ILE A 181 -7.85 10.16 -10.09
C ILE A 181 -6.96 11.00 -9.16
N TYR A 182 -5.95 10.39 -8.54
CA TYR A 182 -5.08 11.01 -7.53
C TYR A 182 -3.65 10.48 -7.56
#